data_AF-W4LYR9-F1
#
_entry.id   AF-W4LYR9-F1
#
_cell.length_a   1.000
_cell.length_b   1.000
_cell.length_c   1.000
_cell.angle_alpha   90.00
_cell.angle_beta   90.00
_cell.angle_gamma   90.00
#
_symmetry.space_group_name_H-M   'P 1'
#
loop_
_entity.id
_entity.type
_entity.pdbx_description
1 polymer ?
#
loop_
_entity_poly.entity_id
_entity_poly.type
_entity_poly.pdbx_seq_one_letter_code
_entity_poly.pdbx_strand_id
1 'polypeptide(L)'
;MAEFSDDELVYEDHSQLPDIMPIFPLPNVVLFPNQPLPLYIFEDRYKQMMRDCLEGDRYLSVALLKKGWEQQSGAPRPHTIAGFGRVVRATRQPNDCMDILSFRGWAGLK
;
A
#
# COMPACT_ATOMS: atom_id res chain seq x y z
N MET A 1 -23.52 8.64 17.55
CA MET A 1 -22.94 9.71 16.70
C MET A 1 -21.62 10.07 17.36
N ALA A 2 -20.53 9.42 16.94
CA ALA A 2 -19.22 9.67 17.54
C ALA A 2 -18.62 10.88 16.82
N GLU A 3 -18.44 11.96 17.57
CA GLU A 3 -17.71 13.14 17.13
C GLU A 3 -16.22 12.78 17.11
N PHE A 4 -15.63 12.78 15.92
CA PHE A 4 -14.18 12.70 15.77
C PHE A 4 -13.65 14.13 15.91
N SER A 5 -12.92 14.42 16.98
CA SER A 5 -12.28 15.73 17.18
C SER A 5 -11.13 15.91 16.19
N ASP A 6 -11.04 17.08 15.57
CA ASP A 6 -10.01 17.46 14.59
C ASP A 6 -8.55 17.33 15.10
N ASP A 7 -8.34 17.13 16.41
CA ASP A 7 -7.04 16.97 17.07
C ASP A 7 -6.32 15.62 16.83
N GLU A 8 -6.94 14.66 16.15
CA GLU A 8 -6.28 13.38 15.79
C GLU A 8 -5.71 13.39 14.34
N LEU A 9 -5.60 14.57 13.73
CA LEU A 9 -4.82 14.74 12.51
C LEU A 9 -3.33 14.73 12.86
N VAL A 10 -2.77 13.54 13.07
CA VAL A 10 -1.32 13.34 13.13
C VAL A 10 -0.73 13.95 11.84
N TYR A 11 0.03 15.04 11.85
CA TYR A 11 0.79 15.38 10.64
C TYR A 11 1.90 14.33 10.54
N GLU A 12 1.86 13.43 9.54
CA GLU A 12 3.00 12.54 9.29
C GLU A 12 4.20 13.44 9.01
N ASP A 13 5.25 13.33 9.81
CA ASP A 13 6.50 14.03 9.52
C ASP A 13 7.11 13.43 8.25
N HIS A 14 6.99 14.17 7.14
CA HIS A 14 7.50 13.76 5.84
C HIS A 14 9.02 13.63 5.78
N SER A 15 9.75 14.08 6.80
CA SER A 15 11.20 13.86 6.91
C SER A 15 11.57 12.38 7.10
N GLN A 16 10.59 11.54 7.47
CA GLN A 16 10.78 10.11 7.75
C GLN A 16 10.30 9.20 6.62
N LEU A 17 9.90 9.75 5.47
CA LEU A 17 9.51 8.92 4.32
C LEU A 17 10.75 8.35 3.63
N PRO A 18 10.74 7.05 3.26
CA PRO A 18 11.86 6.46 2.54
C PRO A 18 11.94 7.00 1.11
N ASP A 19 13.17 7.17 0.61
CA ASP A 19 13.44 7.61 -0.76
C ASP A 19 12.92 6.61 -1.81
N ILE A 20 12.84 5.33 -1.44
CA ILE A 20 12.40 4.23 -2.29
C ILE A 20 11.27 3.49 -1.59
N MET A 21 10.11 3.40 -2.24
CA MET A 21 8.98 2.61 -1.76
C MET A 21 8.67 1.43 -2.69
N PRO A 22 8.37 0.24 -2.13
CA PRO A 22 7.85 -0.87 -2.92
C PRO A 22 6.48 -0.51 -3.49
N ILE A 23 6.25 -0.89 -4.75
CA ILE A 23 4.98 -0.67 -5.44
C ILE A 23 4.21 -2.00 -5.49
N PHE A 24 2.98 -1.97 -4.97
CA PHE A 24 1.99 -3.03 -5.10
C PHE A 24 0.98 -2.65 -6.19
N PRO A 25 1.14 -3.15 -7.42
CA PRO A 25 0.22 -2.85 -8.50
C PRO A 25 -1.08 -3.67 -8.35
N LEU A 26 -2.22 -3.00 -8.33
CA LEU A 26 -3.54 -3.64 -8.24
C LEU A 26 -4.45 -3.19 -9.39
N PRO A 27 -5.27 -4.08 -9.97
CA PRO A 27 -6.07 -3.75 -11.14
C PRO A 27 -7.28 -2.87 -10.87
N ASN A 28 -7.88 -2.98 -9.67
CA ASN A 28 -9.19 -2.39 -9.37
C ASN A 28 -9.22 -1.67 -8.03
N VAL A 29 -8.05 -1.30 -7.49
CA VAL A 29 -7.92 -0.76 -6.14
C VAL A 29 -7.13 0.53 -6.17
N VAL A 30 -7.66 1.57 -5.54
CA VAL A 30 -6.99 2.83 -5.27
C VAL A 30 -6.97 3.02 -3.76
N LEU A 31 -5.80 3.34 -3.21
CA LEU A 31 -5.66 3.71 -1.81
C LEU A 31 -5.90 5.21 -1.66
N PHE A 32 -6.99 5.57 -0.96
CA PHE A 32 -7.30 6.97 -0.65
C PHE A 32 -6.67 7.42 0.67
N PRO A 33 -6.41 8.73 0.83
CA PRO A 33 -5.98 9.31 2.10
C PRO A 33 -6.85 8.92 3.30
N ASN A 34 -6.19 8.59 4.40
CA ASN A 34 -6.81 8.17 5.66
C ASN A 34 -7.80 6.99 5.55
N GLN A 35 -7.69 6.16 4.50
CA GLN A 35 -8.53 4.97 4.35
C GLN A 35 -7.73 3.68 4.60
N PRO A 36 -8.23 2.75 5.43
CA PRO A 36 -7.62 1.44 5.53
C PRO A 36 -7.88 0.64 4.26
N LEU A 37 -6.88 -0.11 3.80
CA LEU A 37 -7.04 -1.07 2.71
C LEU A 37 -6.69 -2.48 3.20
N PRO A 38 -7.70 -3.33 3.48
CA PRO A 38 -7.44 -4.73 3.79
C PRO A 38 -6.96 -5.46 2.52
N LEU A 39 -5.81 -6.14 2.60
CA LEU A 39 -5.28 -6.92 1.47
C LEU A 39 -4.95 -8.34 1.91
N TYR A 40 -5.35 -9.29 1.08
CA TYR A 40 -4.95 -10.69 1.15
C TYR A 40 -3.87 -10.94 0.10
N ILE A 41 -2.64 -11.18 0.55
CA ILE A 41 -1.50 -11.40 -0.33
C ILE A 41 -1.19 -12.89 -0.45
N PHE A 42 -1.39 -13.43 -1.64
CA PHE A 42 -1.17 -14.86 -1.92
C PHE A 42 -0.11 -15.15 -2.99
N GLU A 43 0.20 -14.20 -3.87
CA GLU A 43 1.27 -14.38 -4.87
C GLU A 43 2.65 -14.27 -4.21
N ASP A 44 3.54 -15.20 -4.50
CA ASP A 44 4.84 -15.32 -3.81
C ASP A 44 5.74 -14.09 -3.98
N ARG A 45 5.71 -13.43 -5.15
CA ARG A 45 6.44 -12.17 -5.38
C ARG A 45 5.98 -11.05 -4.44
N TYR A 46 4.69 -10.98 -4.14
CA TYR A 46 4.14 -9.96 -3.23
C TYR A 46 4.31 -10.36 -1.77
N LYS A 47 4.34 -11.67 -1.46
CA LYS A 47 4.76 -12.14 -0.14
C LYS A 47 6.21 -11.75 0.14
N GLN A 48 7.12 -11.87 -0.83
CA GLN A 48 8.51 -11.43 -0.68
C GLN A 48 8.58 -9.91 -0.48
N MET A 49 7.95 -9.13 -1.37
CA MET A 49 7.87 -7.67 -1.22
C MET A 49 7.34 -7.25 0.15
N MET A 50 6.33 -7.95 0.68
CA MET A 50 5.78 -7.66 2.00
C MET A 50 6.74 -8.04 3.13
N ARG A 51 7.49 -9.14 3.03
CA ARG A 51 8.56 -9.45 3.99
C ARG A 51 9.59 -8.33 4.04
N ASP A 52 10.08 -7.91 2.89
CA ASP A 52 11.09 -6.85 2.78
C ASP A 52 10.55 -5.53 3.36
N CYS A 53 9.30 -5.19 3.06
CA CYS A 53 8.60 -4.03 3.59
C CYS A 53 8.47 -4.07 5.13
N LEU A 54 8.12 -5.24 5.69
CA LEU A 54 7.96 -5.43 7.14
C LEU A 54 9.28 -5.40 7.92
N GLU A 55 10.38 -5.78 7.27
CA GLU A 55 11.74 -5.72 7.80
C GLU A 55 12.35 -4.31 7.72
N GLY A 56 11.92 -3.50 6.74
CA GLY A 56 12.32 -2.10 6.58
C GLY A 56 11.35 -1.10 7.21
N ASP A 57 11.11 0.01 6.51
CA ASP A 57 10.36 1.17 7.01
C ASP A 57 8.84 0.98 7.06
N ARG A 58 8.34 -0.17 6.58
CA ARG A 58 6.92 -0.53 6.55
C ARG A 58 6.05 0.34 5.66
N TYR A 59 6.63 1.16 4.77
CA TYR A 59 5.87 1.92 3.78
C TYR A 59 5.75 1.16 2.46
N LEU A 60 4.60 1.29 1.80
CA LEU A 60 4.39 0.81 0.44
C LEU A 60 3.45 1.72 -0.34
N SER A 61 3.56 1.67 -1.67
CA SER A 61 2.68 2.35 -2.60
C SER A 61 1.71 1.38 -3.28
N VAL A 62 0.43 1.72 -3.33
CA VAL A 62 -0.60 1.01 -4.10
C VAL A 62 -0.90 1.79 -5.37
N ALA A 63 -0.55 1.20 -6.51
CA ALA A 63 -0.70 1.84 -7.81
C ALA A 63 -1.71 1.09 -8.67
N LEU A 64 -2.66 1.84 -9.25
CA LEU A 64 -3.69 1.27 -10.11
C LEU A 64 -3.06 0.80 -11.43
N LEU A 65 -3.39 -0.41 -11.89
CA LEU A 65 -2.97 -0.87 -13.21
C LEU A 65 -3.76 -0.19 -14.33
N LYS A 66 -3.10 0.05 -15.46
CA LYS A 66 -3.78 0.51 -16.67
C LYS A 66 -4.70 -0.57 -17.24
N LYS A 67 -5.75 -0.16 -17.95
CA LYS A 67 -6.60 -1.10 -18.69
C LYS A 67 -5.77 -1.97 -19.65
N GLY A 68 -6.13 -3.25 -19.76
CA GLY A 68 -5.44 -4.21 -20.62
C GLY A 68 -4.08 -4.66 -20.07
N TRP A 69 -3.82 -4.50 -18.77
CA TRP A 69 -2.61 -5.02 -18.13
C TRP A 69 -2.49 -6.54 -18.25
N GLU A 70 -3.62 -7.25 -18.34
CA GLU A 70 -3.68 -8.71 -18.49
C GLU A 70 -3.02 -9.18 -19.80
N GLN A 71 -3.00 -8.31 -20.81
CA GLN A 71 -2.45 -8.59 -22.14
C GLN A 71 -0.97 -8.19 -22.24
N GLN A 72 -0.41 -7.59 -21.19
CA GLN A 72 1.00 -7.20 -21.16
C GLN A 72 1.88 -8.40 -20.81
N SER A 73 2.94 -8.60 -21.58
CA SER A 73 4.02 -9.49 -21.20
C SER A 73 4.97 -8.77 -20.24
N GLY A 74 5.30 -9.40 -19.11
CA GLY A 74 6.24 -8.87 -18.12
C GLY A 74 5.57 -8.11 -16.97
N ALA A 75 6.32 -7.20 -16.34
CA ALA A 75 5.82 -6.43 -15.21
C ALA A 75 4.73 -5.44 -15.66
N PRO A 76 3.53 -5.47 -15.07
CA PRO A 76 2.42 -4.64 -15.52
C PRO A 76 2.70 -3.17 -15.21
N ARG A 77 2.38 -2.28 -16.15
CA ARG A 77 2.62 -0.83 -15.99
C ARG A 77 1.47 -0.15 -15.24
N PRO A 78 1.69 0.37 -14.02
CA PRO A 78 0.67 1.12 -13.31
C PRO A 78 0.51 2.54 -13.86
N HIS A 79 -0.52 3.23 -13.38
CA HIS A 79 -0.62 4.69 -13.43
C HIS A 79 0.53 5.34 -12.64
N THR A 80 0.89 6.58 -13.00
CA THR A 80 1.97 7.34 -12.37
C THR A 80 1.56 7.99 -11.05
N ILE A 81 0.27 8.00 -10.74
CA ILE A 81 -0.28 8.46 -9.46
C ILE A 81 -0.67 7.23 -8.66
N ALA A 82 -0.18 7.15 -7.43
CA ALA A 82 -0.42 6.07 -6.50
C ALA A 82 -0.74 6.64 -5.12
N GLY A 83 -1.52 5.91 -4.34
CA GLY A 83 -1.62 6.17 -2.90
C GLY A 83 -0.53 5.37 -2.20
N PHE A 84 0.08 5.91 -1.16
CA PHE A 84 1.05 5.17 -0.33
C PHE A 84 0.61 5.15 1.12
N GLY A 85 1.17 4.26 1.92
CA GLY A 85 0.97 4.31 3.35
C GLY A 85 1.81 3.27 4.08
N ARG A 86 1.70 3.31 5.40
CA ARG A 86 2.44 2.41 6.29
C ARG A 86 1.62 1.17 6.64
N VAL A 87 2.26 0.01 6.64
CA VAL A 87 1.70 -1.25 7.13
C VAL A 87 1.64 -1.20 8.65
N VAL A 88 0.43 -1.05 9.21
CA VAL A 88 0.24 -1.04 10.68
C VAL A 88 0.04 -2.43 11.26
N ARG A 89 -0.48 -3.38 10.47
CA ARG A 89 -0.68 -4.76 10.91
C ARG A 89 -0.43 -5.74 9.76
N ALA A 90 0.26 -6.83 10.08
CA ALA A 90 0.40 -8.00 9.21
C ALA A 90 0.22 -9.27 10.04
N THR A 91 -0.55 -10.22 9.51
CA THR A 91 -0.74 -11.55 10.14
C THR A 91 -0.45 -12.62 9.11
N ARG A 92 0.37 -13.62 9.47
CA ARG A 92 0.61 -14.80 8.64
C ARG A 92 -0.52 -15.80 8.82
N GLN A 93 -1.11 -16.24 7.73
CA GLN A 93 -2.12 -17.30 7.69
C GLN A 93 -1.45 -18.66 7.41
N PRO A 94 -2.11 -19.79 7.73
CA PRO A 94 -1.56 -21.13 7.55
C PRO A 94 -1.19 -21.50 6.11
N ASN A 95 -1.73 -20.79 5.12
CA ASN A 95 -1.49 -20.97 3.68
C ASN A 95 -0.47 -19.96 3.12
N ASP A 96 0.43 -19.46 3.98
CA ASP A 96 1.40 -18.40 3.69
C ASP A 96 0.80 -17.07 3.21
N CYS A 97 -0.51 -16.90 3.30
CA CYS A 97 -1.13 -15.64 2.92
C CYS A 97 -1.09 -14.64 4.07
N MET A 98 -0.99 -13.35 3.74
CA MET A 98 -0.93 -12.29 4.73
C MET A 98 -2.16 -11.40 4.63
N ASP A 99 -2.82 -11.18 5.76
CA ASP A 99 -3.82 -10.12 5.89
C ASP A 99 -3.13 -8.86 6.39
N ILE A 100 -3.24 -7.79 5.61
CA ILE A 100 -2.70 -6.48 5.95
C ILE A 100 -3.86 -5.53 6.17
N LEU A 101 -3.79 -4.70 7.21
CA LEU A 101 -4.76 -3.64 7.44
C LEU A 101 -4.05 -2.32 7.77
N SER A 102 -4.75 -1.25 7.38
CA SER A 102 -4.52 0.18 7.49
C SER A 102 -3.30 0.73 6.78
N PHE A 103 -3.58 1.71 5.93
CA PHE A 103 -2.64 2.59 5.30
C PHE A 103 -3.16 4.00 5.54
N ARG A 104 -2.24 4.96 5.68
CA ARG A 104 -2.60 6.36 5.72
C ARG A 104 -2.13 7.01 4.43
N GLY A 105 -3.06 7.20 3.50
CA GLY A 105 -2.78 7.78 2.19
C GLY A 105 -2.36 9.24 2.26
N TRP A 106 -1.43 9.64 1.40
CA TRP A 106 -1.25 11.01 0.93
C TRP A 106 -1.16 11.00 -0.59
N ALA A 107 -1.70 12.03 -1.25
CA ALA A 107 -1.57 12.25 -2.69
C ALA A 107 -0.74 13.51 -2.98
N GLY A 108 0.34 13.36 -3.74
CA GLY A 108 1.10 14.49 -4.29
C GLY A 108 2.59 14.19 -4.43
N LEU A 109 3.00 13.68 -5.60
CA LEU A 109 4.38 13.82 -6.07
C LEU A 109 4.35 14.88 -7.18
N LYS A 110 5.17 15.91 -6.99
CA LYS A 110 5.42 16.95 -8.00
C LYS A 110 6.14 16.37 -9.20
#